data_AF-A0A963IC23-F1
#
_entry.id   AF-A0A963IC23-F1
#
_cell.length_a   1.000
_cell.length_b   1.000
_cell.length_c   1.000
_cell.angle_alpha   90.00
_cell.angle_beta   90.00
_cell.angle_gamma   90.00
#
_symmetry.space_group_name_H-M   'P 1'
#
loop_
_entity.id
_entity.type
_entity.pdbx_description
1 polymer ?
#
loop_
_entity_poly.entity_id
_entity_poly.type
_entity_poly.pdbx_seq_one_letter_code
_entity_poly.pdbx_strand_id
1 'polypeptide(L)'
;PGVVWFGEQLPAEAWQHAVGVAASCDLLFSIGTSAMVYPAAELPRIAAEQGARVVQINPQPTALDAIADGNLRGSASQWLPALLQAAFGIAPDDLA
;
A
#
# COMPACT_ATOMS: atom_id res chain seq x y z
N PRO A 1 20.72 -15.56 -0.61
CA PRO A 1 20.07 -14.23 -0.44
C PRO A 1 18.57 -14.40 -0.15
N GLY A 2 17.99 -13.56 0.72
CA GLY A 2 16.56 -13.60 1.06
C GLY A 2 15.70 -12.74 0.14
N VAL A 3 15.65 -13.10 -1.15
CA VAL A 3 14.87 -12.41 -2.19
C VAL A 3 14.07 -13.45 -2.99
N VAL A 4 12.97 -13.02 -3.60
CA VAL A 4 12.17 -13.86 -4.52
C VAL A 4 12.43 -13.39 -5.95
N TRP A 5 12.75 -14.32 -6.84
CA TRP A 5 12.97 -14.03 -8.26
C TRP A 5 11.68 -14.18 -9.09
N PHE A 6 11.68 -13.64 -10.30
CA PHE A 6 10.56 -13.85 -11.22
C PHE A 6 10.36 -15.34 -11.54
N GLY A 7 9.12 -15.79 -11.45
CA GLY A 7 8.74 -17.19 -11.63
C GLY A 7 8.86 -18.05 -10.38
N GLU A 8 9.49 -17.55 -9.31
CA GLU A 8 9.46 -18.20 -8.01
C GLU A 8 8.17 -17.88 -7.26
N GLN A 9 7.73 -18.82 -6.44
CA GLN A 9 6.60 -18.59 -5.55
C GLN A 9 7.03 -17.73 -4.37
N LEU A 10 6.14 -16.83 -3.93
CA LEU A 10 6.31 -16.16 -2.64
C LEU A 10 6.30 -17.21 -1.51
N PRO A 11 7.05 -16.98 -0.42
CA PRO A 11 6.93 -17.80 0.79
C PRO A 11 5.48 -17.86 1.25
N ALA A 12 4.94 -19.08 1.36
CA ALA A 12 3.51 -19.30 1.55
C ALA A 12 2.97 -18.64 2.82
N GLU A 13 3.70 -18.74 3.94
CA GLU A 13 3.33 -18.14 5.22
C GLU A 13 3.23 -16.60 5.12
N ALA A 14 4.25 -15.96 4.53
CA ALA A 14 4.27 -14.51 4.36
C ALA A 14 3.12 -14.04 3.46
N TRP A 15 2.84 -14.77 2.38
CA TRP A 15 1.73 -14.48 1.49
C TRP A 15 0.37 -14.63 2.18
N GLN A 16 0.13 -15.75 2.88
CA GLN A 16 -1.11 -16.01 3.60
C GLN A 16 -1.36 -14.96 4.69
N HIS A 17 -0.32 -14.58 5.43
CA HIS A 17 -0.40 -13.52 6.42
C HIS A 17 -0.76 -12.17 5.79
N ALA A 18 -0.10 -11.79 4.70
CA ALA A 18 -0.40 -10.54 3.99
C ALA A 18 -1.84 -10.49 3.47
N VAL A 19 -2.35 -11.59 2.90
CA VAL A 19 -3.74 -11.71 2.47
C VAL A 19 -4.70 -11.58 3.64
N GLY A 20 -4.43 -12.26 4.77
CA GLY A 20 -5.27 -12.19 5.96
C GLY A 20 -5.38 -10.76 6.52
N VAL A 21 -4.26 -10.04 6.61
CA VAL A 21 -4.25 -8.64 7.07
C VAL A 21 -4.94 -7.72 6.07
N ALA A 22 -4.69 -7.88 4.76
CA ALA A 22 -5.36 -7.08 3.73
C ALA A 22 -6.88 -7.30 3.74
N ALA A 23 -7.34 -8.53 3.97
CA ALA A 23 -8.77 -8.87 4.00
C ALA A 23 -9.49 -8.40 5.28
N SER A 24 -8.77 -7.99 6.33
CA SER A 24 -9.36 -7.63 7.63
C SER A 24 -9.08 -6.20 8.07
N CYS A 25 -8.32 -5.43 7.29
CA CYS A 25 -8.03 -4.04 7.62
C CYS A 25 -9.20 -3.11 7.28
N ASP A 26 -9.28 -1.96 7.96
CA ASP A 26 -10.24 -0.90 7.63
C ASP A 26 -9.69 0.08 6.58
N LEU A 27 -8.36 0.14 6.46
CA LEU A 27 -7.63 1.07 5.58
C LEU A 27 -6.31 0.44 5.12
N LEU A 28 -6.05 0.48 3.81
CA LEU A 28 -4.79 0.05 3.19
C LEU A 28 -4.14 1.21 2.43
N PHE A 29 -2.88 1.49 2.75
CA PHE A 29 -2.04 2.40 1.97
C PHE A 29 -1.13 1.62 1.00
N SER A 30 -1.20 1.94 -0.28
CA SER A 30 -0.27 1.47 -1.31
C SER A 30 0.70 2.61 -1.67
N ILE A 31 1.98 2.47 -1.35
CA ILE A 31 2.96 3.56 -1.40
C ILE A 31 4.12 3.21 -2.31
N GLY A 32 4.37 4.04 -3.34
CA GLY A 32 5.58 3.95 -4.16
C GLY A 32 5.73 2.66 -4.99
N THR A 33 4.61 2.02 -5.35
CA THR A 33 4.59 0.82 -6.20
C THR A 33 3.89 1.13 -7.52
N SER A 34 4.28 0.43 -8.59
CA SER A 34 3.59 0.48 -9.87
C SER A 34 2.30 -0.34 -9.90
N ALA A 35 2.07 -1.18 -8.88
CA ALA A 35 0.94 -2.10 -8.78
C ALA A 35 0.80 -3.05 -10.00
N MET A 36 1.94 -3.50 -10.55
CA MET A 36 1.95 -4.41 -11.71
C MET A 36 2.44 -5.83 -11.40
N VAL A 37 3.19 -6.03 -10.31
CA VAL A 37 3.83 -7.32 -10.01
C VAL A 37 2.91 -8.19 -9.17
N TYR A 38 2.44 -9.27 -9.77
CA TYR A 38 1.64 -10.28 -9.09
C TYR A 38 2.52 -11.29 -8.35
N PRO A 39 2.05 -11.81 -7.19
CA PRO A 39 0.71 -11.61 -6.63
C PRO A 39 0.56 -10.38 -5.71
N ALA A 40 1.63 -9.66 -5.37
CA ALA A 40 1.56 -8.55 -4.39
C ALA A 40 0.62 -7.40 -4.80
N ALA A 41 0.50 -7.11 -6.10
CA ALA A 41 -0.40 -6.08 -6.64
C ALA A 41 -1.89 -6.32 -6.32
N GLU A 42 -2.25 -7.53 -5.90
CA GLU A 42 -3.61 -7.96 -5.59
C GLU A 42 -4.08 -7.51 -4.19
N LEU A 43 -3.16 -7.26 -3.26
CA LEU A 43 -3.49 -6.96 -1.86
C LEU A 43 -4.42 -5.74 -1.68
N PRO A 44 -4.21 -4.60 -2.39
CA PRO A 44 -5.15 -3.48 -2.32
C PRO A 44 -6.55 -3.84 -2.83
N ARG A 45 -6.64 -4.67 -3.86
CA ARG A 45 -7.94 -5.12 -4.41
C ARG A 45 -8.67 -5.99 -3.40
N ILE A 46 -7.98 -6.94 -2.77
CA ILE A 46 -8.52 -7.78 -1.68
C ILE A 46 -9.09 -6.89 -0.57
N ALA A 47 -8.35 -5.87 -0.12
CA ALA A 47 -8.80 -4.96 0.92
C ALA A 47 -10.07 -4.20 0.50
N ALA A 48 -10.09 -3.62 -0.71
CA ALA A 48 -11.26 -2.93 -1.24
C ALA A 48 -12.50 -3.84 -1.33
N GLU A 49 -12.33 -5.10 -1.76
CA GLU A 49 -13.42 -6.08 -1.85
C GLU A 49 -14.00 -6.47 -0.49
N GLN A 50 -13.21 -6.37 0.59
CA GLN A 50 -13.67 -6.56 1.97
C GLN A 50 -14.23 -5.27 2.60
N GLY A 51 -14.32 -4.19 1.84
CA GLY A 51 -14.88 -2.91 2.29
C GLY A 51 -13.88 -1.98 2.97
N ALA A 52 -12.59 -2.31 2.97
CA ALA A 52 -11.54 -1.41 3.44
C ALA A 52 -11.41 -0.22 2.49
N ARG A 53 -11.01 0.93 3.03
CA ARG A 53 -10.59 2.06 2.19
C ARG A 53 -9.21 1.80 1.62
N VAL A 54 -9.00 2.15 0.35
CA VAL A 54 -7.69 2.05 -0.31
C VAL A 54 -7.19 3.43 -0.67
N VAL A 55 -6.00 3.76 -0.21
CA VAL A 55 -5.32 5.01 -0.57
C VAL A 55 -3.99 4.70 -1.24
N GLN A 56 -3.79 5.28 -2.41
CA GLN A 56 -2.53 5.20 -3.14
C GLN A 56 -1.73 6.49 -2.97
N ILE A 57 -0.43 6.35 -2.72
CA ILE A 57 0.56 7.42 -2.79
C ILE A 57 1.56 7.09 -3.88
N ASN A 58 1.46 7.77 -5.02
CA ASN A 58 2.40 7.58 -6.12
C ASN A 58 2.48 8.82 -7.02
N PRO A 59 3.66 9.21 -7.54
CA PRO A 59 3.76 10.31 -8.47
C PRO A 59 3.01 10.06 -9.79
N GLN A 60 2.97 8.80 -10.23
CA GLN A 60 2.34 8.39 -11.48
C GLN A 60 1.06 7.59 -11.26
N PRO A 61 0.09 7.67 -12.18
CA PRO A 61 -1.05 6.75 -12.24
C PRO A 61 -0.65 5.28 -12.22
N THR A 62 -1.48 4.44 -11.60
CA THR A 62 -1.36 2.98 -11.67
C THR A 62 -2.73 2.34 -11.89
N ALA A 63 -2.77 1.01 -12.01
CA ALA A 63 -4.03 0.28 -12.05
C ALA A 63 -4.92 0.50 -10.79
N LEU A 64 -4.33 0.92 -9.67
CA LEU A 64 -5.08 1.20 -8.44
C LEU A 64 -5.93 2.47 -8.53
N ASP A 65 -5.68 3.36 -9.48
CA ASP A 65 -6.46 4.59 -9.66
C ASP A 65 -7.97 4.32 -9.76
N ALA A 66 -8.34 3.19 -10.36
CA ALA A 66 -9.72 2.79 -10.58
C ALA A 66 -10.44 2.25 -9.32
N ILE A 67 -9.70 1.82 -8.31
CA ILE A 67 -10.25 1.21 -7.09
C ILE A 67 -9.94 1.99 -5.81
N ALA A 68 -8.93 2.86 -5.82
CA ALA A 68 -8.53 3.62 -4.65
C ALA A 68 -9.52 4.75 -4.37
N ASP A 69 -9.98 4.83 -3.12
CA ASP A 69 -10.78 5.95 -2.60
C ASP A 69 -9.98 7.27 -2.59
N GLY A 70 -8.64 7.18 -2.47
CA GLY A 70 -7.74 8.32 -2.48
C GLY A 70 -6.52 8.09 -3.36
N ASN A 71 -6.29 8.97 -4.34
CA ASN A 71 -5.11 8.95 -5.19
C ASN A 71 -4.24 10.18 -4.92
N LEU A 72 -3.29 10.05 -3.99
CA LEU A 72 -2.36 11.10 -3.59
C LEU A 72 -1.17 11.15 -4.57
N ARG A 73 -1.17 12.17 -5.43
CA ARG A 73 -0.12 12.39 -6.43
C ARG A 73 1.09 13.08 -5.81
N GLY A 74 2.23 12.40 -5.80
CA GLY A 74 3.48 12.92 -5.23
C GLY A 74 4.33 11.81 -4.61
N SER A 75 5.47 12.18 -4.05
CA SER A 75 6.37 11.22 -3.39
C SER A 75 5.85 10.82 -2.01
N ALA A 76 6.28 9.65 -1.54
CA ALA A 76 6.05 9.22 -0.16
C ALA A 76 6.64 10.22 0.85
N SER A 77 7.82 10.79 0.55
CA SER A 77 8.49 11.79 1.38
C SER A 77 7.71 13.10 1.51
N GLN A 78 6.84 13.42 0.55
CA GLN A 78 5.94 14.57 0.64
C GLN A 78 4.69 14.22 1.44
N TRP A 79 4.03 13.11 1.11
CA TRP A 79 2.70 12.81 1.64
C TRP A 79 2.71 12.20 3.03
N LEU A 80 3.67 11.32 3.37
CA LEU A 80 3.67 10.67 4.68
C LEU A 80 3.83 11.65 5.83
N PRO A 81 4.76 12.64 5.81
CA PRO A 81 4.83 13.62 6.89
C PRO A 81 3.56 14.47 7.01
N ALA A 82 2.96 14.86 5.88
CA ALA A 82 1.70 15.62 5.88
C ALA A 82 0.54 14.82 6.49
N LEU A 83 0.45 13.51 6.20
CA LEU A 83 -0.55 12.62 6.78
C LEU A 83 -0.35 12.42 8.28
N LEU A 84 0.91 12.24 8.73
CA LEU A 84 1.23 12.09 10.15
C LEU A 84 0.90 13.36 10.94
N GLN A 85 1.25 14.53 10.40
CA GLN A 85 0.90 15.82 10.99
C GLN A 85 -0.61 16.01 11.08
N ALA A 86 -1.37 15.64 10.04
CA ALA A 86 -2.81 15.82 10.00
C ALA A 86 -3.57 14.83 10.91
N ALA A 87 -3.14 13.57 10.95
CA ALA A 87 -3.82 12.52 11.72
C ALA A 87 -3.45 12.52 13.20
N PHE A 88 -2.19 12.84 13.53
CA PHE A 88 -1.64 12.64 14.87
C PHE A 88 -0.98 13.88 15.45
N GLY A 89 -0.88 14.99 14.71
CA GLY A 89 -0.19 16.18 15.18
C GLY A 89 1.34 16.07 15.17
N ILE A 90 1.90 14.99 14.59
CA ILE A 90 3.34 14.71 14.59
C ILE A 90 4.04 15.56 13.53
N ALA A 91 4.96 16.42 13.95
CA ALA A 91 5.76 17.21 13.01
C ALA A 91 6.86 16.33 12.38
N PRO A 92 7.36 16.67 11.17
CA PRO A 92 8.45 15.94 10.53
C PRO A 92 9.70 15.83 11.42
N ASP A 93 9.97 16.87 12.21
CA ASP A 93 11.12 16.95 13.11
C ASP A 93 11.02 15.98 14.30
N ASP A 94 9.82 15.47 14.60
CA ASP A 94 9.54 14.54 15.71
C ASP A 94 9.70 13.06 15.31
N LEU A 95 10.02 12.77 14.04
CA LEU A 95 10.17 11.40 13.50
C LEU A 95 11.58 10.82 13.65
N ALA A 96 12.47 11.51 14.37
CA ALA A 96 13.87 11.15 14.58
C ALA A 96 14.08 10.11 15.70
#